data_AF-A0A2M7TIB5-F1
#
_entry.id   AF-A0A2M7TIB5-F1
#
_cell.length_a   1.000
_cell.length_b   1.000
_cell.length_c   1.000
_cell.angle_alpha   90.00
_cell.angle_beta   90.00
_cell.angle_gamma   90.00
#
_symmetry.space_group_name_H-M   'P 1'
#
loop_
_entity.id
_entity.type
_entity.pdbx_description
1 polymer ?
#
loop_
_entity_poly.entity_id
_entity_poly.type
_entity_poly.pdbx_seq_one_letter_code
_entity_poly.pdbx_strand_id
1 'polypeptide(L)'
;MGDGRSKKIVWLILGIVALLLFLLVGIYLVNRRTSLSSRAYAPLDTSSVSVENSYLFASPLNASVGGEKIRISIFILNKQGIGLKGKPVSLGQNSDLKIEALQTTTDFLGKAIFDVSATKPGLYYLEAAVAGQALPQRVAVTFK
;
A
#
# COMPACT_ATOMS: atom_id res chain seq x y z
N MET A 1 -0.51 -77.51 -9.41
CA MET A 1 -1.68 -76.62 -9.39
C MET A 1 -1.52 -75.59 -8.26
N GLY A 2 -0.77 -74.50 -8.48
CA GLY A 2 -0.38 -73.59 -7.37
C GLY A 2 0.09 -72.18 -7.73
N ASP A 3 0.03 -71.76 -9.00
CA ASP A 3 0.60 -70.48 -9.46
C ASP A 3 -0.45 -69.35 -9.63
N GLY A 4 -1.75 -69.69 -9.67
CA GLY A 4 -2.81 -68.70 -9.89
C GLY A 4 -3.18 -67.85 -8.68
N ARG A 5 -2.90 -68.33 -7.45
CA ARG A 5 -3.24 -67.63 -6.20
C ARG A 5 -2.19 -66.59 -5.81
N SER A 6 -0.91 -66.89 -6.01
CA SER A 6 0.21 -65.96 -5.76
C SER A 6 0.14 -64.73 -6.66
N LYS A 7 -0.15 -64.90 -7.96
CA LYS A 7 -0.32 -63.79 -8.91
C LYS A 7 -1.45 -62.85 -8.51
N LYS A 8 -2.60 -63.38 -8.06
CA LYS A 8 -3.72 -62.56 -7.57
C LYS A 8 -3.37 -61.79 -6.31
N ILE A 9 -2.64 -62.40 -5.37
CA ILE A 9 -2.16 -61.73 -4.15
C ILE A 9 -1.16 -60.62 -4.50
N VAL A 10 -0.25 -60.85 -5.45
CA VAL A 10 0.70 -59.83 -5.93
C VAL A 10 -0.03 -58.65 -6.56
N TRP A 11 -1.05 -58.88 -7.40
CA TRP A 11 -1.86 -57.80 -7.97
C TRP A 11 -2.65 -57.03 -6.90
N LEU A 12 -3.15 -57.71 -5.88
CA LEU A 12 -3.88 -57.09 -4.77
C LEU A 12 -2.95 -56.20 -3.92
N ILE A 13 -1.73 -56.68 -3.62
CA ILE A 13 -0.70 -55.91 -2.93
C ILE A 13 -0.29 -54.70 -3.78
N LEU A 14 -0.08 -54.87 -5.09
CA LEU A 14 0.28 -53.77 -5.99
C LEU A 14 -0.80 -52.69 -6.02
N GLY A 15 -2.08 -53.08 -6.02
CA GLY A 15 -3.21 -52.17 -5.96
C GLY A 15 -3.27 -51.39 -4.64
N ILE A 16 -3.03 -52.06 -3.50
CA ILE A 16 -2.99 -51.41 -2.18
C ILE A 16 -1.81 -50.44 -2.08
N VAL A 17 -0.64 -50.81 -2.58
CA VAL A 17 0.54 -49.92 -2.60
C VAL A 17 0.28 -48.69 -3.45
N ALA A 18 -0.31 -48.86 -4.64
CA ALA A 18 -0.66 -47.73 -5.51
C ALA A 18 -1.68 -46.78 -4.84
N LEU A 19 -2.68 -47.33 -4.14
CA LEU A 19 -3.67 -46.55 -3.40
C LEU A 19 -3.03 -45.74 -2.26
N LEU A 20 -2.13 -46.36 -1.48
CA LEU A 20 -1.41 -45.69 -0.40
C LEU A 20 -0.48 -44.59 -0.92
N LEU A 21 0.17 -44.80 -2.06
CA LEU A 21 1.04 -43.82 -2.70
C LEU A 21 0.23 -42.61 -3.18
N PHE A 22 -0.94 -42.84 -3.77
CA PHE A 22 -1.84 -41.76 -4.19
C PHE A 22 -2.33 -40.93 -3.00
N LEU A 23 -2.67 -41.59 -1.89
CA LEU A 23 -3.08 -40.91 -0.64
C LEU A 23 -1.94 -40.03 -0.09
N LEU A 24 -0.71 -40.53 -0.08
CA LEU A 24 0.47 -39.79 0.36
C LEU A 24 0.73 -38.54 -0.49
N VAL A 25 0.63 -38.67 -1.82
CA VAL A 25 0.78 -37.53 -2.75
C VAL A 25 -0.33 -36.50 -2.53
N GLY A 26 -1.58 -36.94 -2.34
CA GLY A 26 -2.70 -36.05 -2.05
C GLY A 26 -2.49 -35.23 -0.77
N ILE A 27 -2.09 -35.88 0.32
CA ILE A 27 -1.78 -35.21 1.59
C ILE A 27 -0.60 -34.24 1.42
N TYR A 28 0.44 -34.64 0.68
CA TYR A 28 1.59 -33.79 0.40
C TYR A 28 1.22 -32.51 -0.36
N LEU A 29 0.35 -32.62 -1.37
CA LEU A 29 -0.14 -31.49 -2.14
C LEU A 29 -1.02 -30.54 -1.31
N VAL A 30 -1.87 -31.08 -0.42
CA VAL A 30 -2.71 -30.26 0.49
C VAL A 30 -1.88 -29.58 1.58
N ASN A 31 -0.87 -30.27 2.14
CA ASN A 31 0.00 -29.70 3.18
C ASN A 31 0.99 -28.66 2.65
N ARG A 32 1.32 -28.70 1.36
CA ARG A 32 1.94 -27.54 0.70
C ARG A 32 0.88 -26.48 0.53
N ARG A 33 0.63 -25.71 1.60
CA ARG A 33 -0.20 -24.49 1.60
C ARG A 33 0.06 -23.75 0.30
N THR A 34 -0.87 -23.86 -0.64
CA THR A 34 -0.87 -23.07 -1.85
C THR A 34 -1.21 -21.66 -1.42
N SER A 35 -0.22 -20.91 -0.93
CA SER A 35 -0.34 -19.46 -0.88
C SER A 35 -0.31 -18.98 -2.33
N LEU A 36 -1.45 -19.11 -3.00
CA LEU A 36 -1.76 -18.36 -4.20
C LEU A 36 -1.95 -16.92 -3.73
N SER A 37 -0.84 -16.23 -3.51
CA SER A 37 -0.83 -14.78 -3.49
C SER A 37 -1.18 -14.34 -4.89
N SER A 38 -2.48 -14.16 -5.15
CA SER A 38 -2.97 -13.48 -6.34
C SER A 38 -2.45 -12.05 -6.29
N ARG A 39 -1.27 -11.83 -6.85
CA ARG A 39 -0.85 -10.50 -7.28
C ARG A 39 -1.63 -10.26 -8.56
N ALA A 40 -2.67 -9.43 -8.48
CA ALA A 40 -3.29 -8.89 -9.66
C ALA A 40 -2.22 -8.11 -10.44
N TYR A 41 -1.61 -8.75 -11.43
CA TYR A 41 -0.72 -8.13 -12.38
C TYR A 41 -1.59 -7.49 -13.45
N ALA A 42 -2.14 -6.32 -13.13
CA ALA A 42 -2.67 -5.45 -14.16
C ALA A 42 -1.48 -4.60 -14.65
N PRO A 43 -1.10 -4.64 -15.94
CA PRO A 43 -0.16 -3.69 -16.52
C PRO A 43 -0.92 -2.36 -16.65
N LEU A 44 -1.20 -1.74 -15.52
CA LEU A 44 -1.74 -0.40 -15.44
C LEU A 44 -0.56 0.53 -15.68
N ASP A 45 -0.82 1.65 -16.33
CA ASP A 45 0.10 2.77 -16.40
C ASP A 45 0.24 3.43 -15.02
N THR A 46 0.78 2.65 -14.08
CA THR A 46 1.08 2.95 -12.67
C THR A 46 2.19 3.99 -12.55
N SER A 47 2.75 4.43 -13.67
CA SER A 47 3.72 5.51 -13.69
C SER A 47 3.06 6.88 -13.65
N SER A 48 1.84 6.99 -14.21
CA SER A 48 1.15 8.26 -14.43
C SER A 48 0.40 8.72 -13.17
N VAL A 49 0.77 9.90 -12.68
CA VAL A 49 0.11 10.55 -11.56
C VAL A 49 -1.24 11.10 -12.02
N SER A 50 -2.31 10.80 -11.28
CA SER A 50 -3.61 11.44 -11.46
C SER A 50 -3.77 12.51 -10.39
N VAL A 51 -3.54 13.76 -10.78
CA VAL A 51 -3.62 14.91 -9.88
C VAL A 51 -5.06 15.17 -9.40
N GLU A 52 -6.07 14.80 -10.19
CA GLU A 52 -7.49 14.89 -9.83
C GLU A 52 -7.89 13.88 -8.73
N ASN A 53 -7.27 12.71 -8.72
CA ASN A 53 -7.54 11.67 -7.72
C ASN A 53 -6.66 11.83 -6.46
N SER A 54 -5.60 12.62 -6.56
CA SER A 54 -4.67 12.84 -5.46
C SER A 54 -5.22 13.88 -4.49
N TYR A 55 -5.00 13.67 -3.20
CA TYR A 55 -5.57 14.53 -2.15
C TYR A 55 -4.59 14.72 -1.00
N LEU A 56 -4.88 15.72 -0.15
CA LEU A 56 -4.17 15.93 1.09
C LEU A 56 -5.12 16.08 2.26
N PHE A 57 -4.66 15.67 3.43
CA PHE A 57 -5.40 15.69 4.67
C PHE A 57 -4.54 16.27 5.78
N ALA A 58 -5.17 17.04 6.67
CA ALA A 58 -4.53 17.62 7.84
C ALA A 58 -5.18 17.08 9.12
N SER A 59 -4.37 16.68 10.08
CA SER A 59 -4.84 16.28 11.41
C SER A 59 -3.84 16.63 12.50
N PRO A 60 -4.27 17.31 13.58
CA PRO A 60 -5.58 17.96 13.75
C PRO A 60 -5.77 19.16 12.79
N LEU A 61 -7.01 19.68 12.63
CA LEU A 61 -7.26 20.90 11.83
C LEU A 61 -6.96 22.21 12.60
N ASN A 62 -6.80 22.10 13.92
CA ASN A 62 -6.50 23.22 14.81
C ASN A 62 -5.29 22.86 15.68
N ALA A 63 -4.41 23.82 15.92
CA ALA A 63 -3.26 23.65 16.80
C ALA A 63 -2.87 24.99 17.45
N SER A 64 -2.20 24.94 18.59
CA SER A 64 -1.64 26.13 19.22
C SER A 64 -0.31 26.57 18.61
N VAL A 65 -0.13 27.89 18.50
CA VAL A 65 1.14 28.50 18.06
C VAL A 65 2.26 28.17 19.05
N GLY A 66 3.45 27.84 18.54
CA GLY A 66 4.66 27.73 19.37
C GLY A 66 4.88 26.40 20.10
N GLY A 67 4.09 25.36 19.83
CA GLY A 67 4.33 24.04 20.43
C GLY A 67 3.62 22.87 19.74
N GLU A 68 2.48 23.10 19.13
CA GLU A 68 1.71 22.04 18.48
C GLU A 68 1.99 21.96 16.98
N LYS A 69 1.87 20.74 16.46
CA LYS A 69 2.11 20.42 15.04
C LYS A 69 0.87 19.80 14.45
N ILE A 70 0.56 20.23 13.24
CA ILE A 70 -0.47 19.64 12.39
C ILE A 70 0.21 18.71 11.39
N ARG A 71 -0.21 17.45 11.37
CA ARG A 71 0.30 16.48 10.41
C ARG A 71 -0.46 16.58 9.11
N ILE A 72 0.28 16.82 8.04
CA ILE A 72 -0.21 16.82 6.67
C ILE A 72 0.18 15.49 6.02
N SER A 73 -0.84 14.72 5.65
CA SER A 73 -0.69 13.48 4.88
C SER A 73 -1.18 13.72 3.46
N ILE A 74 -0.32 13.48 2.48
CA ILE A 74 -0.61 13.68 1.05
C ILE A 74 -0.63 12.31 0.40
N PHE A 75 -1.70 12.00 -0.33
CA PHE A 75 -1.88 10.74 -1.05
C PHE A 75 -1.84 11.00 -2.55
N ILE A 76 -0.85 10.41 -3.20
CA ILE A 76 -0.64 10.48 -4.65
C ILE A 76 -1.15 9.20 -5.28
N LEU A 77 -2.18 9.34 -6.11
CA LEU A 77 -2.87 8.23 -6.74
C LEU A 77 -2.75 8.27 -8.26
N ASN A 78 -2.94 7.13 -8.91
CA ASN A 78 -3.14 7.04 -10.35
C ASN A 78 -4.64 7.19 -10.71
N LYS A 79 -4.95 7.06 -12.00
CA LYS A 79 -6.32 7.16 -12.52
C LYS A 79 -7.27 6.11 -11.94
N GLN A 80 -6.74 4.99 -11.47
CA GLN A 80 -7.47 3.89 -10.85
C GLN A 80 -7.60 4.02 -9.32
N GLY A 81 -7.09 5.10 -8.72
CA GLY A 81 -7.12 5.31 -7.27
C GLY A 81 -6.08 4.51 -6.50
N ILE A 82 -5.09 3.93 -7.17
CA ILE A 82 -4.00 3.16 -6.56
C ILE A 82 -2.86 4.11 -6.19
N GLY A 83 -2.32 3.95 -4.98
CA GLY A 83 -1.19 4.71 -4.46
C GLY A 83 0.10 4.51 -5.26
N LEU A 84 0.78 5.61 -5.59
CA LEU A 84 2.02 5.59 -6.37
C LEU A 84 3.23 5.81 -5.47
N LYS A 85 4.12 4.82 -5.41
CA LYS A 85 5.38 4.89 -4.66
C LYS A 85 6.45 5.71 -5.38
N GLY A 86 7.35 6.33 -4.60
CA GLY A 86 8.57 6.92 -5.13
C GLY A 86 8.38 8.30 -5.76
N LYS A 87 7.20 8.92 -5.60
CA LYS A 87 6.90 10.22 -6.15
C LYS A 87 7.36 11.32 -5.19
N PRO A 88 8.13 12.31 -5.66
CA PRO A 88 8.54 13.43 -4.82
C PRO A 88 7.36 14.38 -4.63
N VAL A 89 7.11 14.75 -3.38
CA VAL A 89 6.04 15.65 -2.96
C VAL A 89 6.65 16.84 -2.23
N SER A 90 6.09 18.02 -2.48
CA SER A 90 6.46 19.27 -1.81
C SER A 90 5.21 19.97 -1.29
N LEU A 91 5.32 20.59 -0.11
CA LEU A 91 4.29 21.46 0.45
C LEU A 91 4.62 22.93 0.13
N GLY A 92 3.60 23.74 -0.15
CA GLY A 92 3.75 25.17 -0.40
C GLY A 92 4.38 25.87 0.81
N GLN A 93 5.35 26.76 0.56
CA GLN A 93 6.01 27.49 1.62
C GLN A 93 5.23 28.75 2.01
N ASN A 94 5.18 29.03 3.30
CA ASN A 94 4.66 30.26 3.88
C ASN A 94 5.62 30.71 4.98
N SER A 95 6.03 31.97 5.00
CA SER A 95 7.00 32.51 5.97
C SER A 95 6.54 32.44 7.43
N ASP A 96 5.23 32.38 7.67
CA ASP A 96 4.66 32.28 9.02
C ASP A 96 4.49 30.81 9.47
N LEU A 97 4.82 29.84 8.59
CA LEU A 97 4.75 28.42 8.87
C LEU A 97 6.15 27.78 8.86
N LYS A 98 6.41 26.94 9.84
CA LYS A 98 7.57 26.06 9.89
C LYS A 98 7.14 24.66 9.49
N ILE A 99 7.64 24.21 8.34
CA ILE A 99 7.34 22.90 7.76
C ILE A 99 8.51 21.95 8.03
N GLU A 100 8.21 20.83 8.68
CA GLU A 100 9.14 19.73 8.91
C GLU A 100 8.80 18.57 7.96
N ALA A 101 9.73 18.29 7.05
CA ALA A 101 9.60 17.23 6.07
C ALA A 101 9.96 15.88 6.68
N LEU A 102 8.96 15.11 7.13
CA LEU A 102 9.16 13.77 7.68
C LEU A 102 9.38 12.73 6.57
N GLN A 103 8.58 12.83 5.50
CA GLN A 103 8.64 11.91 4.37
C GLN A 103 8.19 12.62 3.08
N THR A 104 9.18 13.05 2.28
CA THR A 104 8.95 13.80 1.02
C THR A 104 8.68 12.90 -0.17
N THR A 105 8.98 11.61 -0.06
CA THR A 105 8.76 10.63 -1.13
C THR A 105 7.66 9.66 -0.74
N THR A 106 6.72 9.41 -1.66
CA THR A 106 5.58 8.57 -1.37
C THR A 106 5.96 7.10 -1.12
N ASP A 107 5.26 6.47 -0.17
CA ASP A 107 5.39 5.03 0.13
C ASP A 107 4.54 4.14 -0.81
N PHE A 108 4.43 2.84 -0.48
CA PHE A 108 3.63 1.88 -1.25
C PHE A 108 2.13 2.20 -1.31
N LEU A 109 1.62 3.03 -0.39
CA LEU A 109 0.24 3.50 -0.39
C LEU A 109 0.10 4.85 -1.09
N GLY A 110 1.17 5.40 -1.66
CA GLY A 110 1.19 6.72 -2.26
C GLY A 110 1.27 7.85 -1.24
N LYS A 111 1.63 7.57 0.03
CA LYS A 111 1.56 8.55 1.11
C LYS A 111 2.89 9.28 1.32
N ALA A 112 2.84 10.60 1.44
CA ALA A 112 3.90 11.50 1.90
C ALA A 112 3.45 12.26 3.16
N ILE A 113 4.39 12.63 4.04
CA ILE A 113 4.08 13.19 5.38
C ILE A 113 4.93 14.41 5.68
N PHE A 114 4.26 15.45 6.16
CA PHE A 114 4.86 16.70 6.63
C PHE A 114 4.22 17.07 7.96
N ASP A 115 5.01 17.60 8.88
CA ASP A 115 4.48 18.22 10.10
C ASP A 115 4.62 19.74 9.97
N VAL A 116 3.57 20.48 10.27
CA VAL A 116 3.51 21.93 10.12
C VAL A 116 3.23 22.57 11.47
N SER A 117 3.98 23.61 11.80
CA SER A 117 3.73 24.48 12.96
C SER A 117 3.71 25.93 12.51
N ALA A 118 3.03 26.80 13.25
CA ALA A 118 2.99 28.23 12.96
C ALA A 118 3.73 29.05 14.02
N THR A 119 4.24 30.20 13.60
CA THR A 119 4.80 31.23 14.49
C THR A 119 3.79 32.35 14.81
N LYS A 120 2.68 32.42 14.08
CA LYS A 120 1.61 33.39 14.29
C LYS A 120 0.24 32.69 14.26
N PRO A 121 -0.75 33.18 15.00
CA PRO A 121 -2.10 32.67 14.92
C PRO A 121 -2.76 33.13 13.62
N GLY A 122 -3.58 32.26 13.02
CA GLY A 122 -4.23 32.54 11.75
C GLY A 122 -4.81 31.31 11.05
N LEU A 123 -5.57 31.58 10.00
CA LEU A 123 -6.04 30.56 9.06
C LEU A 123 -5.04 30.44 7.91
N TYR A 124 -4.54 29.24 7.68
CA TYR A 124 -3.56 28.96 6.64
C TYR A 124 -4.08 27.94 5.64
N TYR A 125 -3.89 28.23 4.36
CA TYR A 125 -4.21 27.32 3.27
C TYR A 125 -2.93 26.62 2.82
N LEU A 126 -2.91 25.30 2.93
CA LEU A 126 -1.78 24.47 2.54
C LEU A 126 -2.05 23.83 1.19
N GLU A 127 -1.06 23.98 0.31
CA GLU A 127 -1.05 23.45 -1.04
C GLU A 127 0.04 22.40 -1.15
N ALA A 128 -0.20 21.34 -1.91
CA ALA A 128 0.80 20.32 -2.19
C ALA A 128 1.10 20.29 -3.69
N ALA A 129 2.30 19.86 -4.05
CA ALA A 129 2.69 19.56 -5.42
C ALA A 129 3.42 18.23 -5.48
N VAL A 130 3.28 17.52 -6.60
CA VAL A 130 3.96 16.25 -6.89
C VAL A 130 4.75 16.39 -8.18
N ALA A 131 6.06 16.13 -8.11
CA ALA A 131 6.97 16.30 -9.25
C ALA A 131 6.82 17.67 -9.96
N GLY A 132 6.54 18.74 -9.21
CA GLY A 132 6.34 20.09 -9.73
C GLY A 132 4.92 20.43 -10.20
N GLN A 133 3.99 19.46 -10.23
CA GLN A 133 2.58 19.71 -10.54
C GLN A 133 1.77 19.92 -9.27
N ALA A 134 1.10 21.09 -9.17
CA ALA A 134 0.26 21.42 -8.02
C ALA A 134 -0.99 20.54 -7.98
N LEU A 135 -1.38 20.13 -6.77
CA LEU A 135 -2.65 19.45 -6.53
C LEU A 135 -3.80 20.47 -6.53
N PRO A 136 -4.98 20.12 -7.05
CA PRO A 136 -6.13 21.01 -7.09
C PRO A 136 -6.75 21.19 -5.71
N GLN A 137 -6.59 20.19 -4.84
CA GLN A 137 -7.10 20.25 -3.47
C GLN A 137 -6.12 21.00 -2.58
N ARG A 138 -6.68 21.77 -1.64
CA ARG A 138 -5.96 22.53 -0.61
C ARG A 138 -6.63 22.26 0.73
N VAL A 139 -5.87 22.29 1.81
CA VAL A 139 -6.42 22.10 3.16
C VAL A 139 -6.24 23.37 3.98
N ALA A 140 -7.31 23.78 4.66
CA ALA A 140 -7.29 24.91 5.57
C ALA A 140 -7.02 24.42 6.99
N VAL A 141 -6.03 25.02 7.65
CA VAL A 141 -5.65 24.71 9.03
C VAL A 141 -5.62 25.99 9.85
N THR A 142 -6.03 25.93 11.11
CA THR A 142 -6.10 27.11 11.98
C THR A 142 -5.09 26.97 13.11
N PHE A 143 -4.24 27.97 13.27
CA PHE A 143 -3.39 28.09 14.45
C PHE A 143 -3.94 29.17 15.38
N LYS A 144 -4.07 28.84 16.67
CA LYS A 144 -4.61 29.73 17.70
C LYS A 144 -3.57 30.08 18.76
#